data_AF-A0A6J7M466-F1
#
_entry.id   AF-A0A6J7M466-F1
#
_cell.length_a   1.000
_cell.length_b   1.000
_cell.length_c   1.000
_cell.angle_alpha   90.00
_cell.angle_beta   90.00
_cell.angle_gamma   90.00
#
_symmetry.space_group_name_H-M   'P 1'
#
loop_
_entity.id
_entity.type
_entity.pdbx_description
1 polymer ?
#
loop_
_entity_poly.entity_id
_entity_poly.type
_entity_poly.pdbx_seq_one_letter_code
_entity_poly.pdbx_strand_id
1 'polypeptide(L)'
;MIGFTSGAFAGSVAQANYSAAKGGIVSLTRSAAVGMNKYGVTANVIAPVAKSRMSGNVPFGLEMGEPEDVAPMVVFLLGDAARSVTGQVFTANGGKLAVWNQPVEVREINKDGRWTPEEIAERFDELGQERMGMLDRLEAMAKAATSGDKPNK
;
A
#
# COMPACT_ATOMS: atom_id res chain seq x y z
N MET A 1 9.63 -5.04 15.31
CA MET A 1 10.29 -4.51 14.09
C MET A 1 9.41 -3.43 13.49
N ILE A 2 9.98 -2.28 13.10
CA ILE A 2 9.26 -1.22 12.36
C ILE A 2 9.98 -0.98 11.04
N GLY A 3 9.30 -1.25 9.92
CA GLY A 3 9.78 -0.97 8.57
C GLY A 3 9.23 0.35 8.02
N PHE A 4 9.91 0.93 7.01
CA PHE A 4 9.46 2.14 6.34
C PHE A 4 9.23 1.90 4.84
N THR A 5 7.97 1.87 4.43
CA THR A 5 7.54 1.79 3.03
C THR A 5 7.24 3.18 2.45
N SER A 6 6.39 3.26 1.44
CA SER A 6 5.78 4.48 0.87
C SER A 6 4.52 4.06 0.15
N GLY A 7 3.50 4.93 0.02
CA GLY A 7 2.31 4.63 -0.80
C GLY A 7 2.62 4.16 -2.23
N ALA A 8 3.82 4.47 -2.76
CA ALA A 8 4.34 3.94 -4.01
C ALA A 8 4.43 2.40 -4.05
N PHE A 9 4.43 1.69 -2.92
CA PHE A 9 4.39 0.22 -2.87
C PHE A 9 3.14 -0.34 -3.59
N ALA A 10 2.05 0.44 -3.63
CA ALA A 10 0.81 0.10 -4.33
C ALA A 10 0.85 0.42 -5.84
N GLY A 11 1.96 0.96 -6.32
CA GLY A 11 2.15 1.40 -7.71
C GLY A 11 2.65 2.84 -7.80
N SER A 12 3.51 3.10 -8.78
CA SER A 12 3.97 4.45 -9.14
C SER A 12 4.29 4.51 -10.63
N VAL A 13 3.83 5.56 -11.30
CA VAL A 13 4.07 5.78 -12.74
C VAL A 13 5.54 6.05 -13.04
N ALA A 14 6.26 6.69 -12.12
CA ALA A 14 7.61 7.22 -12.38
C ALA A 14 8.72 6.50 -11.58
N GLN A 15 8.38 5.59 -10.66
CA GLN A 15 9.33 5.07 -9.68
C GLN A 15 9.22 3.55 -9.48
N ALA A 16 9.27 2.76 -10.56
CA ALA A 16 9.12 1.30 -10.49
C ALA A 16 10.15 0.62 -9.56
N ASN A 17 11.41 1.05 -9.59
CA ASN A 17 12.46 0.56 -8.69
C ASN A 17 12.16 0.86 -7.20
N TYR A 18 11.70 2.07 -6.91
CA TYR A 18 11.30 2.48 -5.57
C TYR A 18 10.05 1.72 -5.11
N SER A 19 9.04 1.58 -5.96
CA SER A 19 7.84 0.79 -5.71
C SER A 19 8.18 -0.67 -5.40
N ALA A 20 9.07 -1.29 -6.19
CA ALA A 20 9.53 -2.66 -5.94
C ALA A 20 10.25 -2.78 -4.59
N ALA A 21 11.20 -1.88 -4.31
CA ALA A 21 11.92 -1.89 -3.03
C ALA A 21 10.98 -1.66 -1.83
N LYS A 22 10.05 -0.71 -1.93
CA LYS A 22 9.08 -0.39 -0.87
C LYS A 22 8.02 -1.48 -0.70
N GLY A 23 7.63 -2.17 -1.77
CA GLY A 23 6.83 -3.40 -1.71
C GLY A 23 7.58 -4.55 -1.02
N GLY A 24 8.87 -4.71 -1.32
CA GLY A 24 9.72 -5.70 -0.65
C GLY A 24 9.78 -5.53 0.86
N ILE A 25 9.81 -4.30 1.36
CA ILE A 25 9.75 -4.01 2.81
C ILE A 25 8.42 -4.48 3.42
N VAL A 26 7.30 -4.29 2.71
CA VAL A 26 5.98 -4.77 3.17
C VAL A 26 5.97 -6.29 3.27
N SER A 27 6.42 -6.98 2.21
CA SER A 27 6.47 -8.44 2.19
C SER A 27 7.41 -9.01 3.26
N LEU A 28 8.61 -8.43 3.41
CA LEU A 28 9.57 -8.81 4.45
C LEU A 28 8.96 -8.68 5.85
N THR A 29 8.29 -7.55 6.11
CA THR A 29 7.70 -7.29 7.43
C THR A 29 6.55 -8.24 7.74
N ARG A 30 5.72 -8.58 6.74
CA ARG A 30 4.66 -9.58 6.91
C ARG A 30 5.24 -10.97 7.17
N SER A 31 6.31 -11.36 6.48
CA SER A 31 7.03 -12.61 6.75
C SER A 31 7.57 -12.64 8.18
N ALA A 32 8.18 -11.54 8.65
CA ALA A 32 8.63 -11.40 10.03
C ALA A 32 7.47 -11.48 11.03
N ALA A 33 6.33 -10.84 10.76
CA ALA A 33 5.14 -10.90 11.61
C ALA A 33 4.65 -12.35 11.80
N VAL A 34 4.54 -13.11 10.70
CA VAL A 34 4.12 -14.52 10.75
C VAL A 34 5.17 -15.39 11.47
N GLY A 35 6.44 -15.29 11.07
CA GLY A 35 7.51 -16.15 11.59
C GLY A 35 7.81 -15.90 13.07
N MET A 36 7.60 -14.67 13.54
CA MET A 36 7.94 -14.26 14.90
C MET A 36 6.75 -14.26 15.87
N ASN A 37 5.53 -14.49 15.38
CA ASN A 37 4.31 -14.42 16.19
C ASN A 37 4.37 -15.31 17.44
N LYS A 38 4.87 -16.54 17.31
CA LYS A 38 5.00 -17.49 18.44
C LYS A 38 5.97 -17.03 19.53
N TYR A 39 6.82 -16.05 19.26
CA TYR A 39 7.76 -15.47 20.21
C TYR A 39 7.25 -14.15 20.81
N GLY A 40 6.02 -13.73 20.50
CA GLY A 40 5.45 -12.48 20.99
C GLY A 40 6.11 -11.23 20.40
N VAL A 41 6.82 -11.36 19.27
CA VAL A 41 7.47 -10.23 18.59
C VAL A 41 6.57 -9.72 17.46
N THR A 42 6.28 -8.42 17.49
CA THR A 42 5.48 -7.75 16.47
C THR A 42 6.32 -7.17 15.34
N ALA A 43 5.76 -7.09 14.14
CA ALA A 43 6.40 -6.46 12.99
C ALA A 43 5.38 -5.64 12.18
N ASN A 44 5.61 -4.33 12.01
CA ASN A 44 4.70 -3.42 11.30
C ASN A 44 5.47 -2.47 10.37
N VAL A 45 4.76 -1.83 9.46
CA VAL A 45 5.34 -0.91 8.46
C VAL A 45 4.64 0.43 8.50
N ILE A 46 5.40 1.51 8.32
CA ILE A 46 4.88 2.86 8.15
C ILE A 46 5.16 3.33 6.71
N ALA A 47 4.15 3.89 6.06
CA ALA A 47 4.20 4.64 4.81
C ALA A 47 4.12 6.14 5.15
N PRO A 48 5.25 6.80 5.43
CA PRO A 48 5.25 8.21 5.82
C PRO A 48 4.93 9.11 4.64
N VAL A 49 4.22 10.19 4.92
CA VAL A 49 4.08 11.35 4.02
C VAL A 49 4.47 12.57 4.83
N ALA A 50 5.66 13.11 4.56
CA ALA A 50 6.21 14.23 5.30
C ALA A 50 7.08 15.11 4.39
N LYS A 51 7.16 16.40 4.73
CA LYS A 51 8.07 17.35 4.09
C LYS A 51 9.51 17.04 4.49
N SER A 52 10.35 16.75 3.51
CA SER A 52 11.77 16.46 3.72
C SER A 52 12.55 16.82 2.47
N ARG A 53 13.88 16.80 2.56
CA ARG A 53 14.75 16.95 1.38
C ARG A 53 14.43 15.92 0.28
N MET A 54 13.95 14.72 0.64
CA MET A 54 13.60 13.67 -0.31
C MET A 54 12.26 13.92 -1.03
N SER A 55 11.33 14.67 -0.42
CA SER A 55 10.03 15.02 -1.00
C SER A 55 9.99 16.41 -1.65
N GLY A 56 11.07 17.18 -1.57
CA GLY A 56 11.15 18.55 -2.11
C GLY A 56 10.94 18.69 -3.62
N ASN A 57 11.13 17.62 -4.40
CA ASN A 57 10.92 17.60 -5.85
C ASN A 57 9.66 16.80 -6.27
N VAL A 58 8.84 16.35 -5.31
CA VAL A 58 7.58 15.65 -5.63
C VAL A 58 6.55 16.70 -6.08
N PRO A 59 5.90 16.55 -7.25
CA PRO A 59 4.92 17.51 -7.74
C PRO A 59 3.85 17.83 -6.70
N PHE A 60 3.66 19.12 -6.44
CA PHE A 60 2.81 19.66 -5.38
C PHE A 60 1.34 19.32 -5.62
N GLY A 61 0.69 18.76 -4.58
CA GLY A 61 -0.72 18.38 -4.59
C GLY A 61 -1.13 17.47 -3.42
N LEU A 62 -0.16 16.90 -2.69
CA LEU A 62 -0.39 16.21 -1.42
C LEU A 62 -0.12 17.19 -0.28
N GLU A 63 -1.12 17.40 0.58
CA GLU A 63 -0.85 17.99 1.90
C GLU A 63 0.06 17.01 2.66
N MET A 64 1.29 17.45 2.91
CA MET A 64 2.29 16.69 3.66
C MET A 64 2.41 17.29 5.06
N GLY A 65 2.40 16.43 6.07
CA GLY A 65 2.79 16.80 7.43
C GLY A 65 4.29 17.08 7.56
N GLU A 66 4.71 17.35 8.77
CA GLU A 66 6.11 17.48 9.15
C GLU A 66 6.68 16.10 9.55
N PRO A 67 8.01 15.87 9.47
CA PRO A 67 8.63 14.61 9.88
C PRO A 67 8.25 14.18 11.30
N GLU A 68 8.07 15.14 12.20
CA GLU A 68 7.68 14.97 13.59
C GLU A 68 6.30 14.32 13.72
N ASP A 69 5.40 14.48 12.74
CA ASP A 69 4.06 13.89 12.75
C ASP A 69 4.09 12.36 12.53
N VAL A 70 5.20 11.81 12.03
CA VAL A 70 5.39 10.36 11.89
C VAL A 70 5.81 9.72 13.21
N ALA A 71 6.54 10.46 14.06
CA ALA A 71 7.16 9.94 15.27
C ALA A 71 6.16 9.34 16.28
N PRO A 72 4.99 9.95 16.56
CA PRO A 72 4.00 9.36 17.47
C PRO A 72 3.57 7.95 17.08
N MET A 73 3.39 7.68 15.78
CA MET A 73 2.99 6.35 15.32
C MET A 73 4.11 5.32 15.52
N VAL A 74 5.37 5.71 15.31
CA VAL A 74 6.53 4.86 15.60
C VAL A 74 6.59 4.53 17.10
N VAL A 75 6.47 5.54 17.96
CA VAL A 75 6.52 5.37 19.42
C VAL A 75 5.38 4.49 19.90
N PHE A 76 4.16 4.69 19.39
CA PHE A 76 3.02 3.83 19.70
C PHE A 76 3.29 2.36 19.35
N LEU A 77 3.79 2.08 18.14
CA LEU A 77 4.06 0.70 17.70
C LEU A 77 5.22 0.03 18.45
N LEU A 78 6.09 0.82 19.09
CA LEU A 78 7.15 0.32 19.97
C LEU A 78 6.68 0.17 21.43
N GLY A 79 5.53 0.72 21.79
CA GLY A 79 5.01 0.74 23.16
C GLY A 79 4.11 -0.45 23.49
N ASP A 80 3.83 -0.61 24.78
CA ASP A 80 3.02 -1.71 25.33
C ASP A 80 1.59 -1.74 24.78
N ALA A 81 1.03 -0.58 24.45
CA ALA A 81 -0.31 -0.46 23.89
C ALA A 81 -0.45 -1.13 22.51
N ALA A 82 0.66 -1.38 21.80
CA ALA A 82 0.68 -2.01 20.48
C ALA A 82 1.13 -3.48 20.51
N ARG A 83 1.17 -4.14 21.67
CA ARG A 83 1.63 -5.55 21.80
C ARG A 83 0.87 -6.55 20.94
N SER A 84 -0.39 -6.29 20.60
CA SER A 84 -1.22 -7.12 19.72
C SER A 84 -1.17 -6.71 18.25
N VAL A 85 -0.49 -5.60 17.91
CA VAL A 85 -0.49 -5.05 16.55
C VAL A 85 0.68 -5.64 15.79
N THR A 86 0.42 -6.48 14.78
CA THR A 86 1.46 -7.08 13.94
C THR A 86 0.96 -7.28 12.49
N GLY A 87 1.87 -7.31 11.53
CA GLY A 87 1.61 -7.51 10.11
C GLY A 87 0.96 -6.32 9.39
N GLN A 88 0.87 -5.16 10.04
CA GLN A 88 0.13 -4.01 9.53
C GLN A 88 1.00 -3.05 8.72
N VAL A 89 0.36 -2.32 7.80
CA VAL A 89 0.95 -1.19 7.08
C VAL A 89 0.11 0.04 7.35
N PHE A 90 0.73 1.10 7.86
CA PHE A 90 0.04 2.33 8.25
C PHE A 90 0.56 3.53 7.48
N THR A 91 -0.31 4.42 7.02
CA THR A 91 0.07 5.77 6.59
C THR A 91 0.10 6.70 7.80
N ALA A 92 1.14 7.53 7.90
CA ALA A 92 1.21 8.65 8.82
C ALA A 92 1.50 9.93 8.03
N ASN A 93 0.61 10.92 8.14
CA ASN A 93 0.67 12.19 7.41
C ASN A 93 0.00 13.32 8.19
N GLY A 94 0.76 14.16 8.91
CA GLY A 94 0.15 15.18 9.75
C GLY A 94 -0.85 14.57 10.74
N GLY A 95 -2.06 15.12 10.82
CA GLY A 95 -3.15 14.57 11.62
C GLY A 95 -3.80 13.30 11.07
N LYS A 96 -3.41 12.81 9.89
CA LYS A 96 -4.01 11.63 9.25
C LYS A 96 -3.21 10.37 9.57
N LEU A 97 -3.89 9.40 10.17
CA LEU A 97 -3.47 7.99 10.24
C LEU A 97 -4.42 7.14 9.38
N ALA A 98 -3.87 6.16 8.64
CA ALA A 98 -4.68 5.20 7.89
C ALA A 98 -4.03 3.82 7.91
N VAL A 99 -4.83 2.77 7.77
CA VAL A 99 -4.34 1.39 7.62
C VAL A 99 -4.55 0.92 6.18
N TRP A 100 -3.58 0.21 5.62
CA TRP A 100 -3.70 -0.45 4.33
C TRP A 100 -4.22 -1.88 4.51
N ASN A 101 -5.03 -2.35 3.56
CA ASN A 101 -5.55 -3.71 3.58
C ASN A 101 -4.44 -4.77 3.40
N GLN A 102 -4.79 -6.00 3.74
CA GLN A 102 -3.98 -7.18 3.43
C GLN A 102 -4.59 -7.88 2.22
N PRO A 103 -3.78 -8.29 1.23
CA PRO A 103 -4.29 -9.01 0.07
C PRO A 103 -4.80 -10.39 0.51
N VAL A 104 -5.92 -10.79 -0.07
CA VAL A 104 -6.54 -12.11 0.09
C VAL A 104 -7.03 -12.58 -1.27
N GLU A 105 -7.19 -13.88 -1.45
CA GLU A 105 -7.91 -14.44 -2.59
C GLU A 105 -9.39 -14.07 -2.46
N VAL A 106 -9.91 -13.30 -3.42
CA VAL A 106 -11.29 -12.76 -3.35
C VAL A 106 -12.31 -13.61 -4.08
N ARG A 107 -11.87 -14.35 -5.11
CA ARG A 107 -12.68 -15.23 -5.97
C ARG A 107 -11.79 -16.34 -6.50
N GLU A 108 -12.38 -17.51 -6.68
CA GLU A 108 -11.72 -18.70 -7.22
C GLU A 108 -12.66 -19.48 -8.14
N ILE A 109 -12.08 -20.18 -9.13
CA ILE A 109 -12.76 -21.18 -9.94
C ILE A 109 -11.95 -22.46 -9.93
N ASN A 110 -12.61 -23.59 -9.80
CA ASN A 110 -11.98 -24.90 -9.69
C ASN A 110 -12.41 -25.81 -10.86
N LYS A 111 -11.53 -26.72 -11.25
CA LYS A 111 -11.84 -27.87 -12.12
C LYS A 111 -10.90 -29.03 -11.84
N ASP A 112 -11.26 -30.20 -12.32
CA ASP A 112 -10.34 -31.34 -12.37
C ASP A 112 -9.37 -31.20 -13.55
N GLY A 113 -8.08 -31.51 -13.31
CA GLY A 113 -7.04 -31.46 -14.35
C GLY A 113 -6.52 -30.05 -14.66
N ARG A 114 -5.82 -29.91 -15.79
CA ARG A 114 -5.14 -28.65 -16.20
C ARG A 114 -6.06 -27.78 -17.04
N TRP A 115 -6.12 -26.49 -16.76
CA TRP A 115 -6.80 -25.49 -17.57
C TRP A 115 -6.15 -25.34 -18.96
N THR A 116 -6.97 -25.13 -19.99
CA THR A 116 -6.54 -24.54 -21.26
C THR A 116 -6.88 -23.04 -21.29
N PRO A 117 -6.18 -22.23 -22.11
CA PRO A 117 -6.51 -20.81 -22.27
C PRO A 117 -7.96 -20.56 -22.70
N GLU A 118 -8.53 -21.44 -23.54
CA GLU A 118 -9.90 -21.34 -24.05
C GLU A 118 -10.93 -21.52 -22.94
N GLU A 119 -10.75 -22.53 -22.07
CA GLU A 119 -11.62 -22.76 -20.92
C GLU A 119 -11.55 -21.59 -19.92
N ILE A 120 -10.36 -21.02 -19.71
CA ILE A 120 -10.20 -19.84 -18.87
C ILE A 120 -10.97 -18.66 -19.47
N ALA A 121 -10.86 -18.43 -20.77
CA ALA A 121 -11.55 -17.33 -21.44
C ALA A 121 -13.08 -17.49 -21.39
N GLU A 122 -13.59 -18.71 -21.57
CA GLU A 122 -15.02 -19.03 -21.48
C GLU A 122 -15.59 -18.76 -20.08
N ARG A 123 -14.81 -19.08 -19.04
CA ARG A 123 -15.24 -18.97 -17.64
C ARG A 123 -14.69 -17.74 -16.92
N PHE A 124 -14.03 -16.84 -17.63
CA PHE A 124 -13.29 -15.73 -17.00
C PHE A 124 -14.23 -14.83 -16.19
N ASP A 125 -15.46 -14.64 -16.61
CA ASP A 125 -16.44 -13.80 -15.90
C ASP A 125 -16.80 -14.34 -14.51
N GLU A 126 -16.67 -15.64 -14.26
CA GLU A 126 -16.83 -16.23 -12.91
C GLU A 126 -15.70 -15.80 -11.96
N LEU A 127 -14.47 -15.71 -12.48
CA LEU A 127 -13.29 -15.27 -11.72
C LEU A 127 -13.23 -13.73 -11.64
N GLY A 128 -13.46 -13.07 -12.77
CA GLY A 128 -13.43 -11.64 -12.97
C GLY A 128 -12.06 -11.01 -12.70
N GLN A 129 -12.07 -9.72 -12.37
CA GLN A 129 -10.88 -8.94 -12.00
C GLN A 129 -11.20 -7.98 -10.87
N GLU A 130 -10.23 -7.76 -9.97
CA GLU A 130 -10.28 -6.66 -9.01
C GLU A 130 -9.62 -5.44 -9.64
N ARG A 131 -10.45 -4.51 -10.11
CA ARG A 131 -9.94 -3.31 -10.79
C ARG A 131 -9.11 -2.48 -9.82
N MET A 132 -7.88 -2.16 -10.22
CA MET A 132 -6.99 -1.33 -9.41
C MET A 132 -7.49 0.11 -9.40
N GLY A 133 -7.94 0.60 -8.24
CA GLY A 133 -8.44 1.98 -8.09
C GLY A 133 -7.43 3.07 -8.45
N MET A 134 -6.13 2.77 -8.55
CA MET A 134 -5.15 3.71 -9.10
C MET A 134 -5.37 3.98 -10.59
N LEU A 135 -5.79 2.98 -11.37
CA LEU A 135 -6.12 3.16 -12.79
C LEU A 135 -7.31 4.10 -12.96
N ASP A 136 -8.33 3.98 -12.10
CA ASP A 136 -9.48 4.90 -12.10
C ASP A 136 -9.05 6.35 -11.83
N ARG A 137 -8.12 6.55 -10.88
CA ARG A 137 -7.56 7.87 -10.61
C ARG A 137 -6.77 8.42 -11.80
N LEU A 138 -6.00 7.59 -12.49
CA LEU A 138 -5.26 8.01 -13.68
C LEU A 138 -6.20 8.40 -14.82
N GLU A 139 -7.27 7.63 -15.04
CA GLU A 139 -8.30 7.98 -16.03
C GLU A 139 -9.03 9.27 -15.67
N ALA A 140 -9.37 9.49 -14.40
CA ALA A 140 -9.97 10.74 -13.92
C ALA A 140 -9.05 11.94 -14.12
N MET A 141 -7.75 11.79 -13.81
CA MET A 141 -6.74 12.84 -14.04
C MET A 141 -6.58 13.16 -15.52
N ALA A 142 -6.54 12.14 -16.39
CA ALA A 142 -6.48 12.34 -17.84
C ALA A 142 -7.69 13.13 -18.35
N LYS A 143 -8.90 12.79 -17.91
CA LYS A 143 -10.14 13.51 -18.25
C LYS A 143 -10.13 14.97 -17.77
N ALA A 144 -9.67 15.22 -16.54
CA ALA A 144 -9.55 16.57 -15.99
C ALA A 144 -8.55 17.43 -16.78
N ALA A 145 -7.39 16.87 -17.13
CA ALA A 145 -6.39 17.54 -17.94
C ALA A 145 -6.92 17.93 -19.34
N THR A 146 -7.75 17.10 -19.96
CA THR A 146 -8.37 17.42 -21.26
C THR A 146 -9.52 18.44 -21.18
N SER A 147 -10.16 18.61 -20.03
CA SER A 147 -11.29 19.53 -19.83
C SER A 147 -10.89 20.87 -19.21
N GLY A 148 -9.64 21.03 -18.77
CA GLY A 148 -9.13 22.24 -18.11
C GLY A 148 -9.50 22.35 -16.62
N ASP A 149 -10.22 21.36 -16.07
CA ASP A 149 -10.55 21.29 -14.66
C ASP A 149 -9.40 20.70 -13.82
N LYS A 150 -9.30 21.10 -12.55
CA LYS A 150 -8.33 20.49 -11.62
C LYS A 150 -8.93 19.21 -11.03
N PRO A 151 -8.24 18.05 -11.12
CA PRO A 151 -8.75 16.76 -10.63
C PRO A 151 -8.84 16.65 -9.10
N ASN A 152 -8.24 17.58 -8.36
CA ASN A 152 -8.25 17.61 -6.90
C ASN A 152 -9.02 18.85 -6.44
N LYS A 153 -10.32 18.70 -6.18
CA LYS A 153 -11.07 19.55 -5.23
C LYS A 153 -11.21 18.78 -3.92
#